data_AF-A0A957YTH1-F1
#
_entry.id   AF-A0A957YTH1-F1
#
_cell.length_a   1.000
_cell.length_b   1.000
_cell.length_c   1.000
_cell.angle_alpha   90.00
_cell.angle_beta   90.00
_cell.angle_gamma   90.00
#
_symmetry.space_group_name_H-M   'P 1'
#
loop_
_entity.id
_entity.type
_entity.pdbx_description
1 polymer ?
#
loop_
_entity_poly.entity_id
_entity_poly.type
_entity_poly.pdbx_seq_one_letter_code
_entity_poly.pdbx_strand_id
1 'polypeptide(L)'
;MSDRSLFFLSSPSQSTAAAVLGMQAHLPYSYPDVGATASHIPPRQYVVDHNRVQLGWGEHTFVQACAALRAWTMFDLGWIDLLWPNAPITEGTTVGVLAHLPGVHILNACRIVYLIDETQDDVTRVGFAYGTLPGHIERGEERFTVAWHHRDDHVWYEILAFSQPNHWLVKLGYPVARFYQRRFARASMHRMQQATRSTLQVA
;
A
#
# COMPACT_ATOMS: atom_id res chain seq x y z
N MET A 1 21.43 -17.57 -10.97
CA MET A 1 20.30 -16.71 -11.41
C MET A 1 20.46 -15.39 -10.69
N SER A 2 20.57 -14.28 -11.43
CA SER A 2 21.13 -13.00 -10.95
C SER A 2 20.31 -12.40 -9.82
N ASP A 3 20.80 -12.50 -8.59
CA ASP A 3 20.23 -11.87 -7.41
C ASP A 3 20.59 -10.38 -7.45
N ARG A 4 19.73 -9.56 -8.06
CA ARG A 4 19.89 -8.10 -7.98
C ARG A 4 19.44 -7.66 -6.60
N SER A 5 20.41 -7.18 -5.81
CA SER A 5 20.19 -6.63 -4.47
C SER A 5 18.99 -5.67 -4.45
N LEU A 6 18.11 -5.86 -3.47
CA LEU A 6 16.98 -4.98 -3.17
C LEU A 6 17.41 -3.80 -2.28
N PHE A 7 18.61 -3.89 -1.72
CA PHE A 7 19.23 -2.90 -0.86
C PHE A 7 20.26 -2.11 -1.66
N PHE A 8 20.15 -0.79 -1.60
CA PHE A 8 21.05 0.13 -2.29
C PHE A 8 21.61 1.16 -1.30
N LEU A 9 22.88 1.52 -1.43
CA LEU A 9 23.51 2.56 -0.61
C LEU A 9 23.15 3.99 -1.07
N SER A 10 22.59 4.11 -2.27
CA SER A 10 22.07 5.33 -2.88
C SER A 10 20.82 4.99 -3.69
N SER A 11 19.95 5.96 -3.98
CA SER A 11 18.79 5.73 -4.84
C SER A 11 19.18 5.03 -6.14
N PRO A 12 18.59 3.86 -6.47
CA PRO A 12 18.88 3.18 -7.72
C PRO A 12 18.45 4.04 -8.92
N SER A 13 19.14 3.90 -10.04
CA SER A 13 18.68 4.51 -11.29
C SER A 13 17.31 3.94 -11.69
N GLN A 14 16.51 4.72 -12.43
CA GLN A 14 15.23 4.23 -12.96
C GLN A 14 15.38 2.94 -13.78
N SER A 15 16.45 2.81 -14.57
CA SER A 15 16.75 1.60 -15.34
C SER A 15 17.04 0.37 -14.46
N THR A 16 17.73 0.57 -13.33
CA THR A 16 18.03 -0.49 -12.37
C THR A 16 16.75 -0.96 -11.69
N ALA A 17 15.95 -0.01 -11.19
CA ALA A 17 14.68 -0.32 -10.57
C ALA A 17 13.69 -0.99 -11.51
N ALA A 18 13.53 -0.47 -12.73
CA ALA A 18 12.67 -1.06 -13.75
C ALA A 18 13.07 -2.50 -14.08
N ALA A 19 14.36 -2.79 -14.16
CA ALA A 19 14.82 -4.15 -14.40
C ALA A 19 14.59 -5.09 -13.20
N VAL A 20 14.74 -4.61 -11.95
CA VAL A 20 14.36 -5.40 -10.75
C VAL A 20 12.86 -5.70 -10.77
N LEU A 21 12.01 -4.70 -11.03
CA LEU A 21 10.56 -4.88 -11.11
C LEU A 21 10.16 -5.81 -12.25
N GLY A 22 10.80 -5.70 -13.43
CA GLY A 22 10.56 -6.59 -14.57
C GLY A 22 10.90 -8.06 -14.28
N MET A 23 11.94 -8.32 -13.47
CA MET A 23 12.24 -9.68 -13.01
C MET A 23 11.18 -10.19 -12.03
N GLN A 24 10.75 -9.35 -11.08
CA GLN A 24 9.73 -9.70 -10.09
C GLN A 24 8.35 -9.90 -10.71
N ALA A 25 8.03 -9.20 -11.80
CA ALA A 25 6.73 -9.24 -12.47
C ALA A 25 6.31 -10.63 -12.98
N HIS A 26 7.25 -11.56 -13.13
CA HIS A 26 6.97 -12.92 -13.59
C HIS A 26 6.98 -13.96 -12.46
N LEU A 27 7.30 -13.55 -11.24
CA LEU A 27 7.33 -14.44 -10.07
C LEU A 27 5.94 -14.57 -9.44
N PRO A 28 5.65 -15.70 -8.76
CA PRO A 28 4.46 -15.81 -7.92
C PRO A 28 4.55 -14.87 -6.71
N TYR A 29 3.42 -14.63 -6.05
CA TYR A 29 3.39 -13.95 -4.75
C TYR A 29 4.25 -14.69 -3.72
N SER A 30 4.84 -13.96 -2.77
CA SER A 30 5.71 -14.54 -1.74
C SER A 30 4.95 -15.17 -0.56
N TYR A 31 3.63 -15.27 -0.65
CA TYR A 31 2.74 -15.80 0.37
C TYR A 31 1.56 -16.56 -0.28
N PRO A 32 0.98 -17.58 0.39
CA PRO A 32 -0.05 -18.43 -0.20
C PRO A 32 -1.48 -17.87 -0.07
N ASP A 33 -1.74 -17.02 0.92
CA ASP A 33 -3.08 -16.51 1.27
C ASP A 33 -3.52 -15.31 0.43
N VAL A 34 -3.28 -15.35 -0.89
CA VAL A 34 -3.55 -14.26 -1.84
C VAL A 34 -5.04 -13.92 -1.86
N GLY A 35 -5.37 -12.63 -1.72
CA GLY A 35 -6.74 -12.12 -1.66
C GLY A 35 -7.38 -12.17 -0.27
N ALA A 36 -6.67 -12.64 0.77
CA ALA A 36 -7.27 -12.82 2.08
C ALA A 36 -7.70 -11.51 2.76
N THR A 37 -7.17 -10.33 2.37
CA THR A 37 -7.64 -9.02 2.87
C THR A 37 -9.02 -8.63 2.34
N ALA A 38 -9.58 -9.35 1.35
CA ALA A 38 -10.97 -9.23 0.93
C ALA A 38 -11.93 -9.96 1.89
N SER A 39 -11.41 -10.93 2.64
CA SER A 39 -12.14 -11.64 3.67
C SER A 39 -11.97 -10.97 5.03
N HIS A 40 -12.96 -11.12 5.91
CA HIS A 40 -12.91 -10.56 7.27
C HIS A 40 -12.03 -11.36 8.25
N ILE A 41 -11.53 -12.54 7.84
CA ILE A 41 -10.78 -13.44 8.73
C ILE A 41 -9.34 -13.54 8.24
N PRO A 42 -8.42 -12.71 8.77
CA PRO A 42 -7.02 -12.80 8.39
C PRO A 42 -6.42 -14.14 8.85
N PRO A 43 -5.51 -14.75 8.07
CA PRO A 43 -4.90 -16.02 8.46
C PRO A 43 -4.08 -15.87 9.74
N ARG A 44 -4.22 -16.82 10.68
CA ARG A 44 -3.68 -16.74 12.05
C ARG A 44 -2.15 -16.63 12.13
N GLN A 45 -1.44 -17.01 11.07
CA GLN A 45 0.03 -17.01 11.00
C GLN A 45 0.65 -15.62 10.80
N TYR A 46 -0.14 -14.59 10.47
CA TYR A 46 0.36 -13.25 10.19
C TYR A 46 0.13 -12.28 11.34
N VAL A 47 0.97 -11.24 11.38
CA VAL A 47 0.65 -10.04 12.14
C VAL A 47 -0.29 -9.19 11.31
N VAL A 48 -1.43 -8.82 11.92
CA VAL A 48 -2.48 -8.03 11.28
C VAL A 48 -2.44 -6.62 11.80
N ASP A 49 -2.42 -5.66 10.88
CA ASP A 49 -2.56 -4.24 11.15
C ASP A 49 -3.84 -3.73 10.49
N HIS A 50 -4.74 -3.17 11.29
CA HIS A 50 -5.95 -2.51 10.81
C HIS A 50 -5.94 -1.08 11.31
N ASN A 51 -5.79 -0.13 10.38
CA ASN A 51 -5.73 1.29 10.66
C ASN A 51 -6.86 1.98 9.89
N ARG A 52 -7.56 2.89 10.55
CA ARG A 52 -8.61 3.67 9.88
C ARG A 52 -8.62 5.11 10.37
N VAL A 53 -9.01 6.03 9.50
CA VAL A 53 -9.20 7.43 9.83
C VAL A 53 -10.43 7.98 9.11
N GLN A 54 -11.18 8.86 9.78
CA GLN A 54 -12.28 9.57 9.15
C GLN A 54 -11.72 10.70 8.29
N LEU A 55 -12.18 10.78 7.04
CA LEU A 55 -11.79 11.81 6.07
C LEU A 55 -12.75 13.00 6.07
N GLY A 56 -14.03 12.77 6.40
CA GLY A 56 -15.08 13.78 6.40
C GLY A 56 -16.46 13.15 6.25
N TRP A 57 -17.32 13.83 5.50
CA TRP A 57 -18.71 13.43 5.26
C TRP A 57 -19.13 13.69 3.82
N GLY A 58 -20.12 12.94 3.34
CA GLY A 58 -20.78 13.22 2.08
C GLY A 58 -20.06 12.72 0.83
N GLU A 59 -20.82 12.69 -0.25
CA GLU A 59 -20.39 12.31 -1.59
C GLU A 59 -19.15 13.08 -2.05
N HIS A 60 -19.10 14.39 -1.78
CA HIS A 60 -17.97 15.23 -2.18
C HIS A 60 -16.64 14.76 -1.56
N THR A 61 -16.64 14.47 -0.26
CA THR A 61 -15.46 13.91 0.41
C THR A 61 -15.10 12.55 -0.16
N PHE A 62 -16.10 11.71 -0.45
CA PHE A 62 -15.90 10.38 -1.03
C PHE A 62 -15.24 10.45 -2.40
N VAL A 63 -15.74 11.28 -3.31
CA VAL A 63 -15.19 11.46 -4.66
C VAL A 63 -13.74 11.95 -4.60
N GLN A 64 -13.43 12.90 -3.71
CA GLN A 64 -12.08 13.41 -3.52
C GLN A 64 -11.13 12.36 -2.96
N ALA A 65 -11.58 11.60 -1.96
CA ALA A 65 -10.81 10.51 -1.39
C ALA A 65 -10.51 9.43 -2.43
N CYS A 66 -11.49 9.08 -3.27
CA CYS A 66 -11.31 8.14 -4.38
C CYS A 66 -10.30 8.66 -5.41
N ALA A 67 -10.36 9.93 -5.78
CA ALA A 67 -9.39 10.55 -6.69
C ALA A 67 -7.98 10.53 -6.08
N ALA A 68 -7.84 10.89 -4.80
CA ALA A 68 -6.56 10.87 -4.09
C ALA A 68 -5.97 9.45 -4.00
N LEU A 69 -6.82 8.44 -3.73
CA LEU A 69 -6.44 7.04 -3.69
C LEU A 69 -5.94 6.56 -5.07
N ARG A 70 -6.70 6.88 -6.13
CA ARG A 70 -6.33 6.52 -7.51
C ARG A 70 -5.05 7.21 -8.00
N ALA A 71 -4.74 8.37 -7.42
CA ALA A 71 -3.51 9.13 -7.66
C ALA A 71 -2.35 8.73 -6.72
N TRP A 72 -2.49 7.65 -5.93
CA TRP A 72 -1.45 7.17 -5.01
C TRP A 72 -1.04 8.15 -3.90
N THR A 73 -1.92 9.09 -3.55
CA THR A 73 -1.61 10.17 -2.61
C THR A 73 -1.16 9.65 -1.25
N MET A 74 -1.65 8.49 -0.81
CA MET A 74 -1.25 7.82 0.43
C MET A 74 0.23 7.43 0.53
N PHE A 75 0.97 7.41 -0.58
CA PHE A 75 2.41 7.12 -0.61
C PHE A 75 3.28 8.37 -0.76
N ASP A 76 2.70 9.57 -0.90
CA ASP A 76 3.42 10.85 -0.98
C ASP A 76 3.88 11.30 0.42
N LEU A 77 4.92 10.64 0.93
CA LEU A 77 5.39 10.76 2.31
C LEU A 77 6.79 11.38 2.46
N GLY A 78 7.46 11.73 1.36
CA GLY A 78 8.80 12.32 1.32
C GLY A 78 9.97 11.37 1.65
N TRP A 79 9.70 10.15 2.11
CA TRP A 79 10.69 9.07 2.32
C TRP A 79 10.31 7.80 1.56
N ILE A 80 9.27 7.88 0.71
CA ILE A 80 8.86 6.81 -0.19
C ILE A 80 8.80 7.40 -1.59
N ASP A 81 9.49 6.76 -2.52
CA ASP A 81 9.27 6.98 -3.96
C ASP A 81 8.50 5.81 -4.54
N LEU A 82 7.45 6.15 -5.25
CA LEU A 82 6.75 5.22 -6.10
C LEU A 82 7.49 5.15 -7.44
N LEU A 83 7.98 3.96 -7.79
CA LEU A 83 8.65 3.71 -9.07
C LEU A 83 7.66 3.20 -10.12
N TRP A 84 7.06 4.14 -10.85
CA TRP A 84 6.02 3.88 -11.85
C TRP A 84 6.28 4.77 -13.06
N PRO A 85 6.58 4.22 -14.25
CA PRO A 85 6.71 5.08 -15.41
C PRO A 85 5.35 5.54 -15.99
N ASN A 86 4.22 4.83 -15.78
CA ASN A 86 2.84 5.20 -16.21
C ASN A 86 1.72 4.17 -15.83
N ALA A 87 1.90 3.29 -14.82
CA ALA A 87 1.01 2.13 -14.68
C ALA A 87 -0.33 2.46 -13.97
N PRO A 88 -1.50 2.05 -14.52
CA PRO A 88 -2.79 2.21 -13.87
C PRO A 88 -2.93 1.23 -12.68
N ILE A 89 -3.83 1.55 -11.74
CA ILE A 89 -4.29 0.61 -10.71
C ILE A 89 -5.17 -0.44 -11.40
N THR A 90 -4.55 -1.50 -11.86
CA THR A 90 -5.22 -2.65 -12.50
C THR A 90 -4.66 -3.94 -11.92
N GLU A 91 -5.52 -4.95 -11.81
CA GLU A 91 -5.12 -6.27 -11.34
C GLU A 91 -3.95 -6.82 -12.16
N GLY A 92 -2.98 -7.42 -11.48
CA GLY A 92 -1.76 -7.96 -12.10
C GLY A 92 -0.66 -6.93 -12.35
N THR A 93 -0.91 -5.63 -12.21
CA THR A 93 0.13 -4.60 -12.37
C THR A 93 1.19 -4.74 -11.29
N THR A 94 2.47 -4.81 -11.69
CA THR A 94 3.62 -4.87 -10.77
C THR A 94 4.13 -3.47 -10.49
N VAL A 95 4.44 -3.21 -9.21
CA VAL A 95 4.64 -1.88 -8.66
C VAL A 95 5.85 -1.87 -7.75
N GLY A 96 6.58 -0.75 -7.71
CA GLY A 96 7.76 -0.58 -6.88
C GLY A 96 7.56 0.50 -5.83
N VAL A 97 7.81 0.16 -4.56
CA VAL A 97 7.86 1.09 -3.45
C VAL A 97 9.33 1.19 -2.99
N LEU A 98 9.97 2.31 -3.27
CA LEU A 98 11.34 2.58 -2.85
C LEU A 98 11.32 3.37 -1.53
N ALA A 99 11.67 2.72 -0.43
CA ALA A 99 11.78 3.36 0.88
C ALA A 99 13.20 3.91 1.09
N HIS A 100 13.28 5.17 1.51
CA HIS A 100 14.52 5.87 1.83
C HIS A 100 14.74 5.86 3.34
N LEU A 101 15.63 4.97 3.80
CA LEU A 101 16.01 4.88 5.21
C LEU A 101 17.42 5.44 5.41
N PRO A 102 17.79 5.86 6.64
CA PRO A 102 19.15 6.32 6.91
C PRO A 102 20.19 5.27 6.51
N GLY A 103 21.02 5.60 5.50
CA GLY A 103 22.10 4.74 5.01
C GLY A 103 21.68 3.59 4.08
N VAL A 104 20.40 3.43 3.76
CA VAL A 104 19.93 2.37 2.85
C VAL A 104 18.62 2.71 2.15
N HIS A 105 18.54 2.39 0.87
CA HIS A 105 17.33 2.43 0.08
C HIS A 105 16.85 1.00 -0.17
N ILE A 106 15.56 0.75 0.05
CA ILE A 106 14.97 -0.58 -0.06
C ILE A 106 13.89 -0.54 -1.13
N LEU A 107 14.11 -1.28 -2.23
CA LEU A 107 13.11 -1.44 -3.29
C LEU A 107 12.23 -2.64 -2.98
N ASN A 108 10.96 -2.37 -2.71
CA ASN A 108 9.94 -3.36 -2.43
C ASN A 108 9.06 -3.56 -3.67
N ALA A 109 9.06 -4.77 -4.22
CA ALA A 109 8.22 -5.14 -5.36
C ALA A 109 6.88 -5.74 -4.88
N CYS A 110 5.78 -5.17 -5.34
CA CYS A 110 4.43 -5.65 -5.08
C CYS A 110 3.66 -5.85 -6.39
N ARG A 111 2.53 -6.54 -6.35
CA ARG A 111 1.61 -6.67 -7.48
C ARG A 111 0.17 -6.48 -7.02
N ILE A 112 -0.63 -5.75 -7.80
CA ILE A 112 -2.06 -5.55 -7.52
C ILE A 112 -2.77 -6.90 -7.60
N VAL A 113 -3.47 -7.27 -6.53
CA VAL A 113 -4.17 -8.55 -6.40
C VAL A 113 -5.61 -8.46 -6.85
N TYR A 114 -6.32 -7.41 -6.45
CA TYR A 114 -7.70 -7.17 -6.83
C TYR A 114 -8.07 -5.69 -6.62
N LEU A 115 -9.17 -5.28 -7.24
CA LEU A 115 -9.78 -3.96 -7.09
C LEU A 115 -11.09 -4.07 -6.33
N ILE A 116 -11.49 -2.97 -5.68
CA ILE A 116 -12.76 -2.82 -4.99
C ILE A 116 -13.48 -1.64 -5.61
N ASP A 117 -14.70 -1.88 -6.11
CA ASP A 117 -15.61 -0.86 -6.59
C ASP A 117 -17.04 -1.43 -6.44
N GLU A 118 -17.61 -1.26 -5.25
CA GLU A 118 -18.87 -1.92 -4.89
C GLU A 118 -19.70 -1.09 -3.91
N THR A 119 -21.00 -1.37 -3.86
CA THR A 119 -21.91 -0.84 -2.84
C THR A 119 -22.68 -2.00 -2.20
N GLN A 120 -22.53 -2.17 -0.89
CA GLN A 120 -23.17 -3.23 -0.11
C GLN A 120 -23.62 -2.68 1.25
N ASP A 121 -24.82 -3.04 1.71
CA ASP A 121 -25.36 -2.70 3.03
C ASP A 121 -25.23 -1.21 3.42
N ASP A 122 -25.65 -0.30 2.54
CA ASP A 122 -25.53 1.16 2.70
C ASP A 122 -24.08 1.65 2.83
N VAL A 123 -23.10 0.92 2.29
CA VAL A 123 -21.70 1.34 2.23
C VAL A 123 -21.15 1.20 0.82
N THR A 124 -20.67 2.30 0.24
CA THR A 124 -19.91 2.28 -1.02
C THR A 124 -18.42 2.22 -0.72
N ARG A 125 -17.70 1.27 -1.34
CA ARG A 125 -16.26 1.06 -1.16
C ARG A 125 -15.52 1.15 -2.48
N VAL A 126 -14.41 1.87 -2.47
CA VAL A 126 -13.45 1.93 -3.57
C VAL A 126 -12.05 1.67 -3.02
N GLY A 127 -11.29 0.81 -3.69
CA GLY A 127 -10.02 0.36 -3.15
C GLY A 127 -9.25 -0.58 -4.05
N PHE A 128 -8.13 -1.06 -3.54
CA PHE A 128 -7.35 -2.13 -4.13
C PHE A 128 -6.51 -2.80 -3.04
N ALA A 129 -6.01 -4.00 -3.33
CA ALA A 129 -4.97 -4.63 -2.54
C ALA A 129 -3.74 -4.92 -3.41
N TYR A 130 -2.56 -4.86 -2.81
CA TYR A 130 -1.37 -5.47 -3.40
C TYR A 130 -0.81 -6.57 -2.50
N GLY A 131 -0.17 -7.53 -3.16
CA GLY A 131 0.58 -8.61 -2.54
C GLY A 131 2.07 -8.41 -2.76
N THR A 132 2.87 -8.83 -1.78
CA THR A 132 4.32 -8.79 -1.87
C THR A 132 4.86 -9.85 -2.85
N LEU A 133 5.92 -9.51 -3.58
CA LEU A 133 6.69 -10.44 -4.42
C LEU A 133 7.97 -10.90 -3.69
N PRO A 134 8.71 -11.91 -4.18
CA PRO A 134 9.94 -12.39 -3.53
C PRO A 134 10.98 -11.31 -3.25
N GLY A 135 10.99 -10.25 -4.07
CA GLY A 135 11.80 -9.05 -3.90
C GLY A 135 11.33 -8.09 -2.80
N HIS A 136 10.52 -8.55 -1.87
CA HIS A 136 10.01 -7.76 -0.75
C HIS A 136 10.56 -8.30 0.57
N ILE A 137 10.93 -7.40 1.49
CA ILE A 137 11.55 -7.79 2.77
C ILE A 137 10.57 -8.52 3.72
N GLU A 138 9.29 -8.17 3.59
CA GLU A 138 8.15 -8.84 4.24
C GLU A 138 7.38 -9.68 3.23
N ARG A 139 6.58 -10.64 3.71
CA ARG A 139 5.61 -11.37 2.89
C ARG A 139 4.20 -11.19 3.44
N GLY A 140 3.26 -10.81 2.58
CA GLY A 140 1.88 -10.51 2.96
C GLY A 140 1.10 -9.69 1.93
N GLU A 141 -0.03 -9.16 2.37
CA GLU A 141 -0.96 -8.39 1.56
C GLU A 141 -1.38 -7.13 2.29
N GLU A 142 -1.56 -6.04 1.55
CA GLU A 142 -2.04 -4.77 2.08
C GLU A 142 -3.15 -4.20 1.19
N ARG A 143 -4.29 -3.92 1.81
CA ARG A 143 -5.48 -3.32 1.22
C ARG A 143 -5.62 -1.87 1.65
N PHE A 144 -5.90 -1.01 0.67
CA PHE A 144 -6.27 0.38 0.87
C PHE A 144 -7.70 0.59 0.39
N THR A 145 -8.54 1.21 1.22
CA THR A 145 -9.97 1.38 0.89
C THR A 145 -10.49 2.72 1.38
N VAL A 146 -11.29 3.37 0.54
CA VAL A 146 -12.17 4.47 0.92
C VAL A 146 -13.58 3.89 1.04
N ALA A 147 -14.24 4.13 2.16
CA ALA A 147 -15.60 3.67 2.43
C ALA A 147 -16.50 4.85 2.78
N TRP A 148 -17.65 4.98 2.10
CA TRP A 148 -18.68 5.95 2.44
C TRP A 148 -19.90 5.22 2.99
N HIS A 149 -20.21 5.51 4.25
CA HIS A 149 -21.34 4.96 4.98
C HIS A 149 -22.55 5.88 4.80
N HIS A 150 -23.52 5.46 4.00
CA HIS A 150 -24.67 6.30 3.62
C HIS A 150 -25.62 6.61 4.78
N ARG A 151 -25.62 5.79 5.84
CA ARG A 151 -26.55 5.93 6.98
C ARG A 151 -26.20 7.10 7.89
N ASP A 152 -24.91 7.36 8.08
CA ASP A 152 -24.37 8.41 8.95
C ASP A 152 -23.50 9.43 8.19
N ASP A 153 -23.47 9.26 6.87
CA ASP A 153 -22.76 10.07 5.89
C ASP A 153 -21.23 10.11 6.09
N HIS A 154 -20.65 9.22 6.88
CA HIS A 154 -19.22 9.23 7.18
C HIS A 154 -18.38 8.64 6.05
N VAL A 155 -17.29 9.33 5.69
CA VAL A 155 -16.27 8.83 4.75
C VAL A 155 -15.01 8.46 5.51
N TRP A 156 -14.55 7.22 5.33
CA TRP A 156 -13.40 6.62 5.99
C TRP A 156 -12.33 6.21 4.99
N TYR A 157 -11.07 6.33 5.41
CA TYR A 157 -9.94 5.66 4.79
C TYR A 157 -9.44 4.55 5.69
N GLU A 158 -9.19 3.38 5.11
CA GLU A 158 -8.79 2.17 5.80
C GLU A 158 -7.56 1.53 5.14
N ILE A 159 -6.64 1.10 5.99
CA ILE A 159 -5.49 0.27 5.65
C ILE A 159 -5.62 -1.03 6.42
N LEU A 160 -5.76 -2.15 5.71
CA LEU A 160 -5.75 -3.48 6.28
C LEU A 160 -4.56 -4.24 5.71
N ALA A 161 -3.61 -4.61 6.55
CA ALA A 161 -2.44 -5.38 6.15
C ALA A 161 -2.29 -6.64 7.00
N PHE A 162 -1.84 -7.72 6.38
CA PHE A 162 -1.24 -8.82 7.11
C PHE A 162 0.18 -9.06 6.58
N SER A 163 1.14 -9.28 7.48
CA SER A 163 2.52 -9.52 7.06
C SER A 163 3.29 -10.37 8.07
N GLN A 164 4.38 -10.96 7.58
CA GLN A 164 5.40 -11.61 8.39
C GLN A 164 6.77 -11.44 7.72
N PRO A 165 7.88 -11.54 8.48
CA PRO A 165 9.22 -11.44 7.90
C PRO A 165 9.47 -12.51 6.84
N ASN A 166 10.10 -12.13 5.73
CA ASN A 166 10.45 -13.06 4.64
C ASN A 166 11.75 -13.83 4.92
N HIS A 167 12.56 -13.41 5.91
CA HIS A 167 13.82 -14.06 6.27
C HIS A 167 14.13 -13.96 7.77
N TRP A 168 14.91 -14.91 8.31
CA TRP A 168 15.25 -14.93 9.74
C TRP A 168 16.14 -13.75 10.16
N LEU A 169 17.02 -13.27 9.28
CA LEU A 169 17.83 -12.07 9.50
C LEU A 169 16.95 -10.81 9.67
N VAL A 170 15.80 -10.75 9.00
CA VAL A 170 14.83 -9.66 9.14
C VAL A 170 14.21 -9.66 10.54
N LYS A 171 14.20 -10.80 11.27
CA LYS A 171 13.73 -10.85 12.67
C LYS A 171 14.57 -9.97 13.61
N LEU A 172 15.87 -9.79 13.32
CA LEU A 172 16.72 -8.88 14.10
C LEU A 172 16.38 -7.40 13.81
N GLY A 173 16.03 -7.09 12.57
CA GLY A 173 15.53 -5.77 12.15
C GLY A 173 14.04 -5.56 12.41
N TYR A 174 13.32 -6.54 12.94
CA TYR A 174 11.86 -6.53 13.02
C TYR A 174 11.30 -5.36 13.83
N PRO A 175 11.86 -4.95 14.99
CA PRO A 175 11.40 -3.75 15.68
C PRO A 175 11.50 -2.48 14.82
N VAL A 176 12.55 -2.38 14.00
CA VAL A 176 12.76 -1.26 13.07
C VAL A 176 11.73 -1.33 11.93
N ALA A 177 11.50 -2.52 11.35
CA ALA A 177 10.46 -2.72 10.34
C ALA A 177 9.06 -2.33 10.87
N ARG A 178 8.71 -2.77 12.09
CA ARG A 178 7.46 -2.40 12.76
C ARG A 178 7.34 -0.91 13.01
N PHE A 179 8.44 -0.24 13.36
CA PHE A 179 8.45 1.21 13.48
C PHE A 179 8.10 1.89 12.16
N TYR A 180 8.74 1.49 11.05
CA TYR A 180 8.46 2.08 9.73
C TYR A 180 7.07 1.73 9.19
N GLN A 181 6.55 0.52 9.43
CA GLN A 181 5.16 0.15 9.09
C GLN A 181 4.14 1.04 9.82
N ARG A 182 4.32 1.26 11.13
CA ARG A 182 3.46 2.16 11.90
C ARG A 182 3.60 3.62 11.45
N ARG A 183 4.82 4.06 11.12
CA ARG A 183 5.08 5.39 10.57
C ARG A 183 4.38 5.56 9.22
N PHE A 184 4.46 4.57 8.34
CA PHE A 184 3.77 4.54 7.06
C PHE A 184 2.27 4.68 7.24
N ALA A 185 1.63 3.81 8.02
CA ALA A 185 0.18 3.84 8.23
C ALA A 185 -0.30 5.22 8.75
N ARG A 186 0.40 5.80 9.74
CA ARG A 186 0.07 7.12 10.27
C ARG A 186 0.22 8.24 9.23
N ALA A 187 1.33 8.26 8.50
CA ALA A 187 1.62 9.29 7.53
C ALA A 187 0.71 9.19 6.30
N SER A 188 0.41 7.97 5.86
CA SER A 188 -0.57 7.66 4.80
C SER A 188 -1.97 8.18 5.16
N MET A 189 -2.47 7.83 6.36
CA MET A 189 -3.76 8.34 6.86
C MET A 189 -3.80 9.87 6.91
N HIS A 190 -2.74 10.50 7.41
CA HIS A 190 -2.64 11.97 7.46
C HIS A 190 -2.64 12.59 6.06
N ARG A 191 -1.91 12.00 5.11
CA ARG A 191 -1.82 12.49 3.73
C ARG A 191 -3.17 12.41 3.00
N MET A 192 -3.94 11.36 3.24
CA MET A 192 -5.32 11.23 2.75
C MET A 192 -6.25 12.27 3.37
N GLN A 193 -6.15 12.53 4.69
CA GLN A 193 -6.92 13.60 5.32
C GLN A 193 -6.59 15.00 4.75
N GLN A 194 -5.33 15.27 4.45
CA GLN A 194 -4.94 16.54 3.81
C GLN A 194 -5.53 16.65 2.40
N ALA A 195 -5.52 15.57 1.63
CA ALA A 195 -6.06 15.55 0.27
C ALA A 195 -7.56 15.86 0.22
N THR A 196 -8.34 15.44 1.22
CA THR A 196 -9.78 15.72 1.29
C THR A 196 -10.13 17.06 1.93
N ARG A 197 -9.22 17.68 2.69
CA ARG A 197 -9.45 19.01 3.31
C ARG A 197 -9.14 20.18 2.38
N SER A 198 -8.17 20.02 1.48
CA SER A 198 -7.52 21.14 0.76
C SER A 198 -8.39 21.80 -0.31
N THR A 199 -9.56 21.25 -0.63
CA THR A 199 -10.42 21.78 -1.70
C THR A 199 -11.65 22.52 -1.17
N LEU A 200 -11.85 22.59 0.15
CA LEU A 200 -12.91 23.41 0.77
C LEU A 200 -12.57 24.91 0.83
N GLN A 201 -11.41 25.34 0.33
CA GLN A 201 -10.93 26.74 0.40
C GLN A 201 -10.96 27.49 -0.94
N VAL A 202 -11.53 26.93 -2.00
CA VAL A 202 -11.76 27.66 -3.25
C VAL A 202 -13.24 27.61 -3.59
N ALA A 203 -14.01 28.44 -2.91
CA ALA A 203 -15.38 28.80 -3.25
C ALA A 203 -15.48 30.33 -3.29
#